data_AF-A0A5N5WD34-F1
#
_entry.id   AF-A0A5N5WD34-F1
#
_cell.length_a   1.000
_cell.length_b   1.000
_cell.length_c   1.000
_cell.angle_alpha   90.00
_cell.angle_beta   90.00
_cell.angle_gamma   90.00
#
_symmetry.space_group_name_H-M   'P 1'
#
loop_
_entity.id
_entity.type
_entity.pdbx_description
1 polymer ?
#
loop_
_entity_poly.entity_id
_entity_poly.type
_entity_poly.pdbx_seq_one_letter_code
_entity_poly.pdbx_strand_id
1 'polypeptide(L)'
;MGWPDLGVQDGRPRSVAAEFHTASSEGQGTAKLDDPVKAAKAHSGWSVSGVSDECVTAWSKRLHELGASARTAASSITKAMDEYSGTDHSIEAELRKGAQALEGA
;
A
#
# COMPACT_ATOMS: atom_id res chain seq x y z
N MET A 1 0.95 -29.18 -10.28
CA MET A 1 1.46 -27.88 -10.74
C MET A 1 1.69 -27.03 -9.50
N GLY A 2 2.94 -26.80 -9.13
CA GLY A 2 3.28 -25.91 -8.00
C GLY A 2 3.17 -24.46 -8.44
N TRP A 3 2.67 -23.61 -7.56
CA TRP A 3 2.65 -22.16 -7.79
C TRP A 3 4.08 -21.68 -8.01
N PRO A 4 4.32 -20.68 -8.88
CA PRO A 4 5.65 -20.12 -9.04
C PRO A 4 6.11 -19.60 -7.68
N ASP A 5 7.20 -20.15 -7.15
CA ASP A 5 7.91 -19.53 -6.04
C ASP A 5 8.50 -18.22 -6.57
N LEU A 6 7.81 -17.12 -6.26
CA LEU A 6 8.18 -15.78 -6.71
C LEU A 6 9.38 -15.21 -5.94
N GLY A 7 10.09 -16.02 -5.13
CA GLY A 7 11.23 -15.57 -4.32
C GLY A 7 10.86 -14.50 -3.31
N VAL A 8 9.58 -14.43 -2.96
CA VAL A 8 9.03 -13.48 -2.00
C VAL A 8 9.32 -14.03 -0.61
N GLN A 9 10.29 -13.43 0.10
CA GLN A 9 10.48 -13.75 1.51
C GLN A 9 9.15 -13.56 2.25
N ASP A 10 8.64 -14.63 2.84
CA ASP A 10 7.44 -14.59 3.67
C ASP A 10 7.55 -13.47 4.71
N GLY A 11 6.49 -12.67 4.82
CA GLY A 11 6.40 -11.53 5.74
C GLY A 11 6.93 -10.19 5.22
N ARG A 12 7.89 -10.15 4.28
CA ARG A 12 8.43 -8.86 3.78
C ARG A 12 7.39 -8.00 3.04
N PRO A 13 6.56 -8.53 2.11
CA PRO A 13 5.53 -7.74 1.47
C PRO A 13 4.49 -7.19 2.44
N ARG A 14 4.13 -7.97 3.45
CA ARG A 14 3.17 -7.58 4.49
C ARG A 14 3.73 -6.45 5.36
N SER A 15 4.99 -6.54 5.76
CA SER A 15 5.68 -5.47 6.50
C SER A 15 5.73 -4.17 5.70
N VAL A 16 6.17 -4.25 4.43
CA VAL A 16 6.27 -3.07 3.55
C VAL A 16 4.90 -2.43 3.30
N ALA A 17 3.85 -3.24 3.09
CA ALA A 17 2.49 -2.72 2.94
C ALA A 17 1.99 -2.05 4.22
N ALA A 18 2.26 -2.64 5.40
CA ALA A 18 1.90 -2.05 6.69
C ALA A 18 2.65 -0.74 6.97
N GLU A 19 3.96 -0.70 6.76
CA GLU A 19 4.78 0.51 6.85
C GLU A 19 4.24 1.62 5.93
N PHE A 20 3.87 1.26 4.70
CA PHE A 20 3.26 2.20 3.76
C PHE A 20 1.90 2.72 4.27
N HIS A 21 1.04 1.86 4.82
CA HIS A 21 -0.23 2.31 5.40
C HIS A 21 -0.02 3.31 6.54
N THR A 22 0.92 3.04 7.45
CA THR A 22 1.27 3.96 8.54
C THR A 22 1.78 5.29 8.00
N ALA A 23 2.82 5.29 7.17
CA ALA A 23 3.40 6.50 6.60
C ALA A 23 2.39 7.30 5.76
N SER A 24 1.53 6.60 5.01
CA SER A 24 0.44 7.22 4.26
C SER A 24 -0.58 7.88 5.18
N SER A 25 -0.95 7.27 6.30
CA SER A 25 -1.91 7.83 7.24
C SER A 25 -1.37 9.07 7.94
N GLU A 26 -0.09 9.07 8.30
CA GLU A 26 0.61 10.22 8.89
C GLU A 26 0.78 11.38 7.89
N GLY A 27 0.96 11.06 6.61
CA GLY A 27 1.10 12.05 5.53
C GLY A 27 -0.23 12.58 4.97
N GLN A 28 -1.35 11.89 5.23
CA GLN A 28 -2.68 12.35 4.83
C GLN A 28 -3.09 13.59 5.63
N GLY A 29 -3.65 14.60 4.94
CA GLY A 29 -4.07 15.83 5.61
C GLY A 29 -2.94 16.86 5.80
N THR A 30 -1.76 16.63 5.19
CA THR A 30 -0.67 17.61 5.28
C THR A 30 -1.00 18.83 4.42
N ALA A 31 -1.02 20.00 5.08
CA ALA A 31 -1.41 21.28 4.47
C ALA A 31 -0.64 21.65 3.19
N LYS A 32 0.53 21.03 2.94
CA LYS A 32 1.33 21.27 1.72
C LYS A 32 0.70 20.68 0.46
N LEU A 33 0.02 19.54 0.56
CA LEU A 33 -0.66 18.91 -0.58
C LEU A 33 -2.12 19.36 -0.70
N ASP A 34 -2.75 19.68 0.44
CA ASP A 34 -4.17 20.05 0.51
C ASP A 34 -4.41 21.55 0.23
N ASP A 35 -3.45 22.41 0.59
CA ASP A 35 -3.49 23.85 0.27
C ASP A 35 -2.18 24.27 -0.41
N PRO A 36 -2.00 23.87 -1.68
CA PRO A 36 -0.73 24.01 -2.36
C PRO A 36 -0.44 25.49 -2.72
N VAL A 37 -1.48 26.34 -2.80
CA VAL A 37 -1.34 27.80 -2.95
C VAL A 37 -0.80 28.43 -1.67
N LYS A 38 -1.31 28.04 -0.50
CA LYS A 38 -0.76 28.51 0.79
C LYS A 38 0.66 28.04 0.99
N ALA A 39 0.97 26.80 0.63
CA ALA A 39 2.33 26.27 0.69
C ALA A 39 3.29 27.02 -0.24
N ALA A 40 2.85 27.30 -1.47
CA ALA A 40 3.62 28.06 -2.45
C ALA A 40 3.89 29.51 -2.00
N LYS A 41 2.87 30.18 -1.44
CA LYS A 41 3.00 31.54 -0.88
C LYS A 41 3.91 31.64 0.34
N ALA A 42 4.22 30.53 1.00
CA ALA A 42 5.21 30.51 2.08
C ALA A 42 6.67 30.65 1.58
N HIS A 43 6.91 30.47 0.27
CA HIS A 43 8.22 30.68 -0.34
C HIS A 43 8.39 32.13 -0.81
N SER A 44 9.46 32.78 -0.34
CA SER A 44 9.76 34.20 -0.61
C SER A 44 10.01 34.56 -2.09
N GLY A 45 10.27 33.56 -2.95
CA GLY A 45 10.47 33.74 -4.39
C GLY A 45 9.23 33.46 -5.24
N TRP A 46 8.08 33.17 -4.63
CA TRP A 46 6.85 32.85 -5.36
C TRP A 46 6.22 34.11 -5.95
N SER A 47 6.18 34.23 -7.27
CA SER A 47 5.34 35.21 -7.96
C SER A 47 4.01 34.58 -8.32
N VAL A 48 2.90 35.10 -7.77
CA VAL A 48 1.55 34.63 -8.11
C VAL A 48 1.21 35.09 -9.53
N SER A 49 1.36 34.19 -10.49
CA SER A 49 0.85 34.33 -11.85
C SER A 49 -0.19 33.23 -12.11
N GLY A 50 -1.12 33.44 -13.05
CA GLY A 50 -2.11 32.39 -13.37
C GLY A 50 -1.47 31.06 -13.75
N VAL A 51 -0.34 31.11 -14.47
CA VAL A 51 0.43 29.91 -14.88
C VAL A 51 1.03 29.18 -13.69
N SER A 52 1.57 29.89 -12.69
CA SER A 52 2.15 29.25 -11.51
C SER A 52 1.09 28.57 -10.64
N ASP A 53 -0.12 29.14 -10.55
CA ASP A 53 -1.24 28.54 -9.81
C ASP A 53 -1.79 27.29 -10.51
N GLU A 54 -1.91 27.32 -11.85
CA GLU A 54 -2.30 26.16 -12.66
C GLU A 54 -1.29 25.00 -12.52
N CYS A 55 0.01 25.29 -12.62
CA CYS A 55 1.06 24.27 -12.47
C CYS A 55 1.02 23.62 -11.07
N VAL A 56 0.88 24.41 -10.01
CA VAL A 56 0.85 23.89 -8.64
C VAL A 56 -0.41 23.08 -8.37
N THR A 57 -1.55 23.51 -8.91
CA THR A 57 -2.80 22.76 -8.84
C THR A 57 -2.69 21.42 -9.57
N ALA A 58 -2.15 21.42 -10.79
CA ALA A 58 -1.95 20.20 -11.59
C ALA A 58 -1.00 19.22 -10.89
N TRP A 59 0.10 19.72 -10.31
CA TRP A 59 1.05 18.90 -9.58
C TRP A 59 0.45 18.29 -8.31
N SER A 60 -0.28 19.09 -7.51
CA SER A 60 -0.99 18.59 -6.33
C SER A 60 -1.98 17.47 -6.70
N LYS A 61 -2.82 17.70 -7.73
CA LYS A 61 -3.74 16.68 -8.23
C LYS A 61 -3.00 15.39 -8.60
N ARG A 62 -1.89 15.49 -9.32
CA ARG A 62 -1.12 14.33 -9.75
C ARG A 62 -0.53 13.55 -8.57
N LEU A 63 -0.07 14.24 -7.54
CA LEU A 63 0.43 13.57 -6.33
C LEU A 63 -0.67 12.89 -5.54
N HIS A 64 -1.86 13.48 -5.46
CA HIS A 64 -3.02 12.83 -4.84
C HIS A 64 -3.42 11.55 -5.59
N GLU A 65 -3.46 11.58 -6.92
CA GLU A 65 -3.69 10.39 -7.76
C GLU A 65 -2.64 9.31 -7.52
N LEU A 66 -1.35 9.69 -7.48
CA LEU A 66 -0.26 8.75 -7.22
C LEU A 66 -0.37 8.12 -5.82
N GLY A 67 -0.64 8.94 -4.80
CA GLY A 67 -0.85 8.46 -3.43
C GLY A 67 -2.05 7.52 -3.32
N ALA A 68 -3.15 7.80 -4.03
CA ALA A 68 -4.31 6.92 -4.10
C ALA A 68 -3.94 5.57 -4.75
N SER A 69 -3.24 5.59 -5.88
CA SER A 69 -2.79 4.37 -6.57
C SER A 69 -1.87 3.52 -5.69
N ALA A 70 -0.93 4.15 -4.99
CA ALA A 70 -0.02 3.45 -4.09
C ALA A 70 -0.76 2.81 -2.89
N ARG A 71 -1.76 3.49 -2.31
CA ARG A 71 -2.62 2.91 -1.26
C ARG A 71 -3.41 1.71 -1.77
N THR A 72 -3.99 1.80 -2.97
CA THR A 72 -4.69 0.67 -3.58
C THR A 72 -3.76 -0.52 -3.76
N ALA A 73 -2.53 -0.30 -4.24
CA ALA A 73 -1.54 -1.37 -4.40
C ALA A 73 -1.17 -2.02 -3.04
N ALA A 74 -0.90 -1.22 -2.00
CA ALA A 74 -0.61 -1.72 -0.66
C ALA A 74 -1.76 -2.56 -0.07
N SER A 75 -3.00 -2.10 -0.25
CA SER A 75 -4.20 -2.87 0.17
C SER A 75 -4.33 -4.18 -0.61
N SER A 76 -4.07 -4.17 -1.93
CA SER A 76 -4.11 -5.38 -2.76
C SER A 76 -3.04 -6.39 -2.34
N ILE A 77 -1.82 -5.94 -2.01
CA ILE A 77 -0.76 -6.80 -1.49
C ILE A 77 -1.19 -7.43 -0.17
N THR A 78 -1.75 -6.64 0.76
CA THR A 78 -2.24 -7.13 2.05
C THR A 78 -3.31 -8.21 1.86
N LYS A 79 -4.29 -7.95 0.99
CA LYS A 79 -5.36 -8.92 0.68
C LYS A 79 -4.83 -10.21 0.08
N ALA A 80 -3.90 -10.12 -0.88
CA ALA A 80 -3.28 -11.30 -1.49
C ALA A 80 -2.51 -12.15 -0.46
N MET A 81 -1.81 -11.49 0.48
CA MET A 81 -1.10 -12.20 1.56
C MET A 81 -2.07 -12.87 2.56
N ASP A 82 -3.21 -12.24 2.86
CA ASP A 82 -4.25 -12.84 3.70
C ASP A 82 -4.88 -14.07 3.04
N GLU A 83 -5.17 -14.00 1.73
CA GLU A 83 -5.70 -15.13 0.95
C GLU A 83 -4.70 -16.30 0.87
N TYR A 84 -3.42 -16.01 0.68
CA TYR A 84 -2.35 -17.01 0.68
C TYR A 84 -2.24 -17.71 2.03
N SER A 85 -2.15 -16.95 3.13
CA SER A 85 -2.03 -17.49 4.49
C SER A 85 -3.26 -18.35 4.86
N GLY A 86 -4.46 -17.93 4.45
CA GLY A 86 -5.68 -18.70 4.66
C GLY A 86 -5.69 -20.04 3.91
N THR A 87 -5.16 -20.05 2.69
CA THR A 87 -5.02 -21.28 1.87
C THR A 87 -4.03 -22.25 2.52
N ASP A 88 -2.88 -21.75 2.97
CA ASP A 88 -1.87 -22.57 3.64
C ASP A 88 -2.41 -23.21 4.93
N HIS A 89 -3.12 -22.45 5.78
CA HIS A 89 -3.74 -22.99 6.98
C HIS A 89 -4.81 -24.06 6.68
N SER A 90 -5.58 -23.88 5.59
CA SER A 90 -6.55 -24.89 5.16
C SER A 90 -5.87 -26.19 4.74
N ILE A 91 -4.76 -26.10 4.00
CA ILE A 91 -3.97 -27.26 3.57
C ILE A 91 -3.35 -27.95 4.79
N GLU A 92 -2.78 -27.18 5.72
CA GLU A 92 -2.22 -27.71 6.96
C GLU A 92 -3.27 -28.46 7.78
N ALA A 93 -4.49 -27.93 7.87
CA ALA A 93 -5.60 -28.57 8.57
C ALA A 93 -6.00 -29.90 7.92
N GLU A 94 -6.08 -29.97 6.60
CA GLU A 94 -6.38 -31.21 5.88
C GLU A 94 -5.24 -32.24 6.01
N LEU A 95 -3.98 -31.81 5.95
CA LEU A 95 -2.82 -32.67 6.20
C LEU A 95 -2.84 -33.26 7.61
N ARG A 96 -3.15 -32.44 8.63
CA ARG A 96 -3.25 -32.87 10.02
C ARG A 96 -4.37 -33.90 10.21
N LYS A 97 -5.51 -33.68 9.57
CA LYS A 97 -6.64 -34.61 9.59
C LYS A 97 -6.29 -35.95 8.93
N GLY A 98 -5.56 -35.92 7.80
CA GLY A 98 -5.05 -37.12 7.14
C GLY A 98 -4.04 -37.89 8.01
N ALA A 99 -3.13 -37.19 8.68
CA ALA A 99 -2.16 -37.79 9.61
C ALA A 99 -2.86 -38.46 10.81
N GLN A 100 -3.84 -37.80 11.42
CA GLN A 100 -4.63 -38.37 12.52
C GLN A 100 -5.39 -39.64 12.10
N ALA A 101 -5.90 -39.68 10.87
CA ALA A 101 -6.57 -40.87 10.34
C ALA A 101 -5.61 -42.04 10.12
N LEU A 102 -4.32 -41.78 9.84
CA LEU A 102 -3.28 -42.78 9.67
C LEU A 102 -2.71 -43.27 11.02
N GLU A 103 -2.62 -42.40 12.02
CA GLU A 103 -2.15 -42.76 13.38
C GLU A 103 -3.19 -43.57 14.19
N GLY A 104 -4.46 -43.48 13.81
CA GLY A 104 -5.55 -44.25 14.41
C GLY A 104 -5.88 -45.60 13.74
N ALA A 105 -5.12 -46.00 12.72
CA ALA A 105 -5.25 -47.25 11.97
C ALA A 105 -4.16 -48.26 12.36
#